data_AF-A0A838EK37-F1
#
_entry.id   AF-A0A838EK37-F1
#
_cell.length_a   1.000
_cell.length_b   1.000
_cell.length_c   1.000
_cell.angle_alpha   90.00
_cell.angle_beta   90.00
_cell.angle_gamma   90.00
#
_symmetry.space_group_name_H-M   'P 1'
#
loop_
_entity.id
_entity.type
_entity.pdbx_description
1 polymer ?
#
loop_
_entity_poly.entity_id
_entity_poly.type
_entity_poly.pdbx_seq_one_letter_code
_entity_poly.pdbx_strand_id
1 'polypeptide(L)'
;MQTIFDTCVPRPDVLAGTLTEDQFAAKLSNVVAGTAANVYCVPDQFFASTYPTMGMRTLIEDCFGRLTGKGGGGAASIRLDTSYGGGKTHQLIALYHIAKHGRSIPGLGTFANLSLLPDIPVSVAAIVGSDLSPVTGIGHEDGTRTYTLWGEIAYQLNRYDVMRENDIQRIAPSTPTIAEMVGQTPTLIIIDEIANYLVRLVPRGSSEADQLTAFLFSLLELGASISNLSLVYTLSASHDALSDLTDELRSRFEQKQRDLTSVSARQERILTATLDDEVAGIVASRLFSLVDRIAGAEVTTAFAELYRRGLDGGEPLPSFVGGSDYRHVLESAYPFHPDILNVLINKVGTLANFQRTRGALRLLALVIRDLWLNRPDETYLIHLHHINLGNDEIAAELTSRLDRPN
;
A
#
# COMPACT_ATOMS: atom_id res chain seq x y z
N MET A 1 22.84 -17.81 -21.69
CA MET A 1 21.95 -17.07 -20.76
C MET A 1 22.40 -15.63 -20.74
N GLN A 2 21.47 -14.68 -20.68
CA GLN A 2 21.78 -13.25 -20.57
C GLN A 2 21.98 -12.87 -19.09
N THR A 3 22.86 -11.89 -18.83
CA THR A 3 23.13 -11.42 -17.46
C THR A 3 22.05 -10.44 -17.00
N ILE A 4 21.99 -10.15 -15.70
CA ILE A 4 21.10 -9.10 -15.17
C ILE A 4 21.37 -7.72 -15.78
N PHE A 5 22.58 -7.48 -16.30
CA PHE A 5 22.95 -6.22 -16.95
C PHE A 5 22.34 -6.06 -18.33
N ASP A 6 21.96 -7.16 -18.97
CA ASP A 6 21.33 -7.20 -20.29
C ASP A 6 19.79 -7.21 -20.17
N THR A 7 19.27 -7.81 -19.11
CA THR A 7 17.84 -8.09 -18.93
C THR A 7 17.13 -7.11 -18.01
N CYS A 8 17.88 -6.34 -17.21
CA CYS A 8 17.33 -5.41 -16.23
C CYS A 8 17.86 -4.00 -16.45
N VAL A 9 17.00 -3.01 -16.17
CA VAL A 9 17.38 -1.60 -16.16
C VAL A 9 17.03 -1.04 -14.79
N PRO A 10 18.02 -0.74 -13.93
CA PRO A 10 17.77 -0.07 -12.65
C PRO A 10 17.19 1.31 -12.87
N ARG A 11 16.40 1.79 -11.91
CA ARG A 11 15.86 3.14 -11.99
C ARG A 11 16.98 4.19 -11.93
N PRO A 12 16.82 5.36 -12.58
CA PRO A 12 17.87 6.40 -12.60
C PRO A 12 18.28 6.90 -11.21
N ASP A 13 17.34 6.99 -10.27
CA ASP A 13 17.56 7.40 -8.88
C ASP A 13 18.38 6.37 -8.08
N VAL A 14 18.23 5.07 -8.38
CA VAL A 14 19.07 4.00 -7.82
C VAL A 14 20.51 4.17 -8.27
N LEU A 15 20.73 4.36 -9.58
CA LEU A 15 22.09 4.51 -10.14
C LEU A 15 22.77 5.81 -9.69
N ALA A 16 22.00 6.90 -9.60
CA ALA A 16 22.49 8.20 -9.15
C ALA A 16 22.83 8.22 -7.64
N GLY A 17 22.35 7.25 -6.86
CA GLY A 17 22.52 7.23 -5.41
C GLY A 17 21.73 8.34 -4.68
N THR A 18 20.72 8.92 -5.34
CA THR A 18 19.90 10.01 -4.80
C THR A 18 18.66 9.50 -4.07
N LEU A 19 18.55 8.19 -3.91
CA LEU A 19 17.36 7.53 -3.41
C LEU A 19 17.33 7.60 -1.88
N THR A 20 16.43 8.42 -1.34
CA THR A 20 16.31 8.65 0.10
C THR A 20 15.27 7.71 0.74
N GLU A 21 15.39 7.43 2.03
CA GLU A 21 14.39 6.66 2.78
C GLU A 21 12.98 7.25 2.64
N ASP A 22 12.87 8.58 2.62
CA ASP A 22 11.62 9.31 2.48
C ASP A 22 10.96 9.11 1.11
N GLN A 23 11.74 8.88 0.04
CA GLN A 23 11.18 8.58 -1.28
C GLN A 23 10.48 7.21 -1.32
N PHE A 24 10.77 6.29 -0.39
CA PHE A 24 10.01 5.06 -0.22
C PHE A 24 8.75 5.22 0.64
N ALA A 25 8.66 6.32 1.41
CA ALA A 25 7.51 6.63 2.24
C ALA A 25 6.43 7.34 1.42
N ALA A 26 5.62 6.55 0.72
CA ALA A 26 4.39 7.06 0.13
C ALA A 26 3.49 7.63 1.25
N LYS A 27 2.94 8.83 1.03
CA LYS A 27 1.94 9.45 1.90
C LYS A 27 0.74 9.83 1.05
N LEU A 28 -0.42 9.27 1.38
CA LEU A 28 -1.66 9.54 0.63
C LEU A 28 -1.98 11.03 0.61
N SER A 29 -1.84 11.72 1.74
CA SER A 29 -2.11 13.16 1.84
C SER A 29 -1.24 14.02 0.92
N ASN A 30 0.04 13.70 0.79
CA ASN A 30 0.92 14.39 -0.17
C ASN A 30 0.46 14.17 -1.63
N VAL A 31 -0.08 12.98 -1.95
CA VAL A 31 -0.62 12.71 -3.29
C VAL A 31 -1.90 13.51 -3.52
N VAL A 32 -2.81 13.53 -2.54
CA VAL A 32 -4.05 14.31 -2.57
C VAL A 32 -3.78 15.81 -2.73
N ALA A 33 -2.75 16.32 -2.03
CA ALA A 33 -2.32 17.71 -2.11
C ALA A 33 -1.47 18.04 -3.35
N GLY A 34 -1.09 17.05 -4.16
CA GLY A 34 -0.23 17.27 -5.33
C GLY A 34 1.23 17.62 -5.00
N THR A 35 1.69 17.34 -3.78
CA THR A 35 3.05 17.68 -3.28
C THR A 35 3.98 16.47 -3.17
N ALA A 36 3.49 15.25 -3.43
CA ALA A 36 4.33 14.06 -3.45
C ALA A 36 5.28 14.05 -4.66
N ALA A 37 6.31 13.21 -4.60
CA ALA A 37 7.19 12.98 -5.74
C ALA A 37 6.40 12.48 -6.96
N ASN A 38 6.87 12.80 -8.18
CA ASN A 38 6.19 12.45 -9.43
C ASN A 38 5.86 10.97 -9.57
N VAL A 39 6.70 10.08 -9.03
CA VAL A 39 6.46 8.63 -8.99
C VAL A 39 5.16 8.24 -8.24
N TYR A 40 4.66 9.11 -7.37
CA TYR A 40 3.39 8.93 -6.66
C TYR A 40 2.29 9.85 -7.17
N CYS A 41 2.59 11.09 -7.55
CA CYS A 41 1.58 12.07 -8.01
C CYS A 41 1.12 11.85 -9.46
N VAL A 42 1.99 11.32 -10.33
CA VAL A 42 1.66 11.10 -11.75
C VAL A 42 1.14 9.66 -11.91
N PRO A 43 -0.13 9.46 -12.32
CA PRO A 43 -0.73 8.13 -12.41
C PRO A 43 0.09 7.15 -13.25
N ASP A 44 0.54 7.59 -14.43
CA ASP A 44 1.32 6.76 -15.36
C ASP A 44 2.61 6.26 -14.73
N GLN A 45 3.32 7.13 -14.01
CA GLN A 45 4.57 6.77 -13.32
C GLN A 45 4.29 5.87 -12.10
N PHE A 46 3.20 6.15 -11.38
CA PHE A 46 2.79 5.36 -10.22
C PHE A 46 2.48 3.92 -10.62
N PHE A 47 1.61 3.70 -11.62
CA PHE A 47 1.24 2.35 -12.05
C PHE A 47 2.40 1.62 -12.76
N ALA A 48 3.27 2.34 -13.48
CA ALA A 48 4.48 1.74 -14.07
C ALA A 48 5.50 1.27 -13.01
N SER A 49 5.52 1.90 -11.83
CA SER A 49 6.46 1.58 -10.74
C SER A 49 5.83 0.79 -9.59
N THR A 50 4.58 0.35 -9.74
CA THR A 50 3.85 -0.40 -8.72
C THR A 50 3.67 -1.86 -9.16
N TYR A 51 3.96 -2.79 -8.26
CA TYR A 51 3.69 -4.20 -8.51
C TYR A 51 2.19 -4.52 -8.29
N PRO A 52 1.51 -5.16 -9.27
CA PRO A 52 0.08 -5.44 -9.20
C PRO A 52 -0.21 -6.66 -8.31
N THR A 53 -0.13 -6.49 -6.99
CA THR A 53 -0.42 -7.56 -6.02
C THR A 53 -1.86 -8.06 -6.15
N MET A 54 -2.11 -9.32 -5.83
CA MET A 54 -3.43 -9.92 -5.79
C MET A 54 -4.38 -9.14 -4.89
N GLY A 55 -3.90 -8.68 -3.72
CA GLY A 55 -4.66 -7.83 -2.83
C GLY A 55 -5.06 -6.49 -3.47
N MET A 56 -4.13 -5.85 -4.19
CA MET A 56 -4.41 -4.60 -4.92
C MET A 56 -5.39 -4.81 -6.06
N ARG A 57 -5.22 -5.87 -6.87
CA ARG A 57 -6.14 -6.19 -7.98
C ARG A 57 -7.55 -6.39 -7.48
N THR A 58 -7.69 -7.22 -6.44
CA THR A 58 -8.97 -7.51 -5.80
C THR A 58 -9.62 -6.24 -5.25
N LEU A 59 -8.85 -5.38 -4.57
CA LEU A 59 -9.35 -4.13 -4.02
C LEU A 59 -9.88 -3.19 -5.12
N ILE A 60 -9.13 -3.03 -6.21
CA ILE A 60 -9.51 -2.19 -7.34
C ILE A 60 -10.80 -2.73 -7.97
N GLU A 61 -10.88 -4.03 -8.25
CA GLU A 61 -12.04 -4.66 -8.87
C GLU A 61 -13.29 -4.59 -7.98
N ASP A 62 -13.16 -4.81 -6.67
CA ASP A 62 -14.28 -4.70 -5.74
C ASP A 62 -14.82 -3.27 -5.66
N CYS A 63 -13.91 -2.31 -5.51
CA CYS A 63 -14.25 -0.90 -5.33
C CYS A 63 -14.93 -0.34 -6.58
N PHE A 64 -14.28 -0.45 -7.74
CA PHE A 64 -14.81 0.13 -8.98
C PHE A 64 -15.86 -0.75 -9.64
N GLY A 65 -15.82 -2.07 -9.46
CA GLY A 65 -16.90 -2.96 -9.89
C GLY A 65 -18.23 -2.63 -9.19
N ARG A 66 -18.19 -2.24 -7.90
CA ARG A 66 -19.36 -1.69 -7.21
C ARG A 66 -19.80 -0.35 -7.79
N LEU A 67 -18.89 0.63 -7.86
CA LEU A 67 -19.20 1.99 -8.28
C LEU A 67 -19.71 2.09 -9.73
N THR A 68 -19.27 1.18 -10.60
CA THR A 68 -19.75 1.10 -11.99
C THR A 68 -20.99 0.20 -12.14
N GLY A 69 -21.37 -0.55 -11.10
CA GLY A 69 -22.45 -1.54 -11.15
C GLY A 69 -22.11 -2.81 -11.94
N LYS A 70 -20.87 -2.98 -12.40
CA LYS A 70 -20.45 -4.09 -13.28
C LYS A 70 -19.86 -5.29 -12.53
N GLY A 71 -19.55 -5.15 -11.23
CA GLY A 71 -18.86 -6.15 -10.41
C GLY A 71 -19.77 -7.08 -9.60
N GLY A 72 -21.03 -7.27 -9.99
CA GLY A 72 -21.93 -8.24 -9.30
C GLY A 72 -22.33 -7.87 -7.86
N GLY A 73 -22.11 -6.62 -7.42
CA GLY A 73 -22.49 -6.15 -6.09
C GLY A 73 -21.43 -6.38 -5.01
N GLY A 74 -20.18 -5.96 -5.29
CA GLY A 74 -19.06 -5.99 -4.33
C GLY A 74 -19.36 -5.30 -2.99
N ALA A 75 -18.53 -5.56 -1.98
CA ALA A 75 -18.73 -5.09 -0.61
C ALA A 75 -18.86 -3.56 -0.54
N ALA A 76 -19.80 -3.08 0.28
CA ALA A 76 -20.03 -1.65 0.49
C ALA A 76 -18.84 -0.95 1.15
N SER A 77 -18.21 -1.66 2.08
CA SER A 77 -17.01 -1.21 2.77
C SER A 77 -15.89 -2.25 2.64
N ILE A 78 -14.66 -1.77 2.59
CA ILE A 78 -13.46 -2.60 2.49
C ILE A 78 -12.49 -2.11 3.55
N ARG A 79 -12.12 -3.02 4.46
CA ARG A 79 -11.13 -2.77 5.48
C ARG A 79 -9.80 -3.36 5.04
N LEU A 80 -8.79 -2.51 4.93
CA LEU A 80 -7.44 -2.97 4.66
C LEU A 80 -6.75 -3.36 5.96
N ASP A 81 -6.31 -4.61 6.02
CA ASP A 81 -5.51 -5.13 7.12
C ASP A 81 -4.06 -5.37 6.69
N THR A 82 -3.13 -5.25 7.63
CA THR A 82 -1.70 -5.48 7.37
C THR A 82 -1.20 -6.65 8.18
N SER A 83 -0.72 -7.68 7.50
CA SER A 83 0.13 -8.71 8.08
C SER A 83 1.61 -8.28 8.14
N TYR A 84 2.07 -7.37 7.26
CA TYR A 84 3.44 -6.87 7.28
C TYR A 84 3.54 -5.55 6.50
N GLY A 85 4.38 -4.61 6.96
CA GLY A 85 4.40 -3.22 6.47
C GLY A 85 4.69 -3.08 4.97
N GLY A 86 3.87 -2.28 4.28
CA GLY A 86 4.29 -1.59 3.05
C GLY A 86 3.29 -1.44 1.90
N GLY A 87 2.12 -2.11 1.92
CA GLY A 87 1.22 -2.14 0.75
C GLY A 87 -0.01 -1.22 0.79
N LYS A 88 -0.48 -0.84 1.99
CA LYS A 88 -1.74 -0.10 2.17
C LYS A 88 -1.74 1.24 1.46
N THR A 89 -0.73 2.07 1.71
CA THR A 89 -0.70 3.42 1.12
C THR A 89 -0.66 3.37 -0.41
N HIS A 90 0.02 2.39 -1.00
CA HIS A 90 -0.01 2.15 -2.45
C HIS A 90 -1.38 1.76 -2.95
N GLN A 91 -2.06 0.85 -2.25
CA GLN A 91 -3.43 0.48 -2.56
C GLN A 91 -4.38 1.69 -2.53
N LEU A 92 -4.26 2.53 -1.50
CA LEU A 92 -5.07 3.75 -1.38
C LEU A 92 -4.75 4.77 -2.48
N ILE A 93 -3.47 4.97 -2.82
CA ILE A 93 -3.05 5.85 -3.93
C ILE A 93 -3.55 5.32 -5.27
N ALA A 94 -3.50 4.00 -5.50
CA ALA A 94 -4.02 3.38 -6.72
C ALA A 94 -5.51 3.67 -6.90
N LEU A 95 -6.30 3.49 -5.83
CA LEU A 95 -7.72 3.82 -5.83
C LEU A 95 -7.96 5.32 -6.08
N TYR A 96 -7.20 6.21 -5.43
CA TYR A 96 -7.32 7.65 -5.63
C TYR A 96 -7.07 8.05 -7.09
N HIS A 97 -6.01 7.52 -7.71
CA HIS A 97 -5.69 7.80 -9.11
C HIS A 97 -6.76 7.29 -10.07
N ILE A 98 -7.21 6.04 -9.91
CA ILE A 98 -8.27 5.49 -10.77
C ILE A 98 -9.56 6.30 -10.58
N ALA A 99 -9.86 6.75 -9.37
CA ALA A 99 -11.02 7.59 -9.14
C ALA A 99 -10.90 8.95 -9.84
N LYS A 100 -9.73 9.58 -9.82
CA LYS A 100 -9.49 10.89 -10.46
C LYS A 100 -9.35 10.86 -11.97
N HIS A 101 -8.93 9.74 -12.55
CA HIS A 101 -8.57 9.64 -13.97
C HIS A 101 -9.37 8.60 -14.77
N GLY A 102 -10.12 7.75 -14.09
CA GLY A 102 -10.82 6.62 -14.71
C GLY A 102 -9.86 5.60 -15.33
N ARG A 103 -10.35 4.86 -16.33
CA ARG A 103 -9.59 3.80 -17.02
C ARG A 103 -8.56 4.31 -18.03
N SER A 104 -8.38 5.63 -18.15
CA SER A 104 -7.48 6.24 -19.14
C SER A 104 -6.00 6.14 -18.79
N ILE A 105 -5.65 5.58 -17.62
CA ILE A 105 -4.27 5.42 -17.19
C ILE A 105 -3.63 4.22 -17.93
N PRO A 106 -2.46 4.40 -18.58
CA PRO A 106 -1.75 3.31 -19.24
C PRO A 106 -1.41 2.16 -18.31
N GLY A 107 -1.52 0.92 -18.80
CA GLY A 107 -1.12 -0.28 -18.06
C GLY A 107 -2.13 -0.80 -17.03
N LEU A 108 -3.26 -0.13 -16.79
CA LEU A 108 -4.27 -0.58 -15.81
C LEU A 108 -4.81 -2.00 -16.04
N GLY A 109 -4.72 -2.53 -17.26
CA GLY A 109 -5.15 -3.90 -17.56
C GLY A 109 -4.39 -4.99 -16.80
N THR A 110 -3.21 -4.68 -16.23
CA THR A 110 -2.48 -5.60 -15.34
C THR A 110 -2.97 -5.56 -13.90
N PHE A 111 -3.72 -4.52 -13.52
CA PHE A 111 -4.23 -4.28 -12.18
C PHE A 111 -5.71 -4.65 -12.03
N ALA A 112 -6.50 -4.57 -13.10
CA ALA A 112 -7.92 -4.94 -13.06
C ALA A 112 -8.46 -5.19 -14.46
N ASN A 113 -9.58 -5.91 -14.53
CA ASN A 113 -10.40 -5.93 -15.73
C ASN A 113 -10.91 -4.50 -16.05
N LEU A 114 -10.42 -3.92 -17.15
CA LEU A 114 -10.75 -2.54 -17.58
C LEU A 114 -12.26 -2.30 -17.76
N SER A 115 -13.05 -3.35 -17.99
CA SER A 115 -14.51 -3.21 -18.10
C SER A 115 -15.16 -2.82 -16.77
N LEU A 116 -14.57 -3.19 -15.63
CA LEU A 116 -15.04 -2.87 -14.27
C LEU A 116 -14.66 -1.45 -13.81
N LEU A 117 -13.75 -0.80 -14.53
CA LEU A 117 -13.26 0.54 -14.18
C LEU A 117 -14.14 1.64 -14.77
N PRO A 118 -14.21 2.82 -14.13
CA PRO A 118 -15.02 3.92 -14.64
C PRO A 118 -14.38 4.58 -15.88
N ASP A 119 -15.21 4.93 -16.85
CA ASP A 119 -14.79 5.64 -18.07
C ASP A 119 -14.35 7.08 -17.81
N ILE A 120 -14.96 7.70 -16.80
CA ILE A 120 -14.76 9.09 -16.39
C ILE A 120 -14.35 9.15 -14.92
N PRO A 121 -13.78 10.27 -14.45
CA PRO A 121 -13.53 10.47 -13.04
C PRO A 121 -14.79 10.28 -12.19
N VAL A 122 -14.63 9.70 -11.00
CA VAL A 122 -15.67 9.58 -9.99
C VAL A 122 -15.35 10.50 -8.82
N SER A 123 -16.37 10.88 -8.05
CA SER A 123 -16.17 11.71 -6.86
C SER A 123 -15.31 10.96 -5.85
N VAL A 124 -14.30 11.60 -5.28
CA VAL A 124 -13.41 10.97 -4.32
C VAL A 124 -13.02 11.91 -3.19
N ALA A 125 -13.07 11.39 -1.97
CA ALA A 125 -12.47 12.01 -0.79
C ALA A 125 -11.45 11.03 -0.18
N ALA A 126 -10.25 11.51 0.12
CA ALA A 126 -9.17 10.74 0.70
C ALA A 126 -8.55 11.51 1.87
N ILE A 127 -8.71 10.95 3.07
CA ILE A 127 -8.31 11.59 4.33
C ILE A 127 -7.36 10.67 5.08
N VAL A 128 -6.31 11.25 5.67
CA VAL A 128 -5.40 10.56 6.57
C VAL A 128 -5.66 11.08 7.99
N GLY A 129 -6.01 10.18 8.91
CA GLY A 129 -6.42 10.54 10.27
C GLY A 129 -5.36 11.27 11.08
N SER A 130 -4.08 11.11 10.73
CA SER A 130 -2.97 11.81 11.38
C SER A 130 -2.83 13.28 10.97
N ASP A 131 -3.37 13.70 9.82
CA ASP A 131 -3.24 15.07 9.29
C ASP A 131 -4.36 16.00 9.74
N LEU A 132 -5.53 15.46 10.11
CA LEU A 132 -6.65 16.24 10.60
C LEU A 132 -6.47 16.59 12.09
N SER A 133 -6.13 17.85 12.37
CA SER A 133 -6.06 18.38 13.73
C SER A 133 -7.45 18.76 14.23
N PRO A 134 -7.98 18.13 15.30
CA PRO A 134 -9.28 18.53 15.86
C PRO A 134 -9.29 19.94 16.44
N VAL A 135 -8.11 20.51 16.77
CA VAL A 135 -8.01 21.84 17.39
C VAL A 135 -7.98 22.91 16.32
N THR A 136 -7.03 22.83 15.41
CA THR A 136 -6.79 23.87 14.41
C THR A 136 -7.59 23.65 13.14
N GLY A 137 -8.08 22.43 12.89
CA GLY A 137 -8.66 22.06 11.60
C GLY A 137 -7.64 22.08 10.46
N ILE A 138 -8.14 21.88 9.24
CA ILE A 138 -7.41 22.05 7.98
C ILE A 138 -7.94 23.30 7.31
N GLY A 139 -7.04 24.20 6.91
CA GLY A 139 -7.39 25.39 6.14
C GLY A 139 -7.21 25.13 4.65
N HIS A 140 -8.18 25.57 3.85
CA HIS A 140 -8.20 25.41 2.40
C HIS A 140 -8.02 26.74 1.67
N GLU A 141 -7.66 26.69 0.39
CA GLU A 141 -7.31 27.87 -0.42
C GLU A 141 -8.48 28.85 -0.60
N ASP A 142 -9.71 28.35 -0.59
CA ASP A 142 -10.94 29.17 -0.70
C ASP A 142 -11.35 29.84 0.64
N GLY A 143 -10.55 29.69 1.69
CA GLY A 143 -10.81 30.22 3.02
C GLY A 143 -11.67 29.32 3.91
N THR A 144 -12.16 28.19 3.39
CA THR A 144 -12.88 27.19 4.19
C THR A 144 -11.93 26.55 5.20
N ARG A 145 -12.44 26.25 6.39
CA ARG A 145 -11.72 25.50 7.41
C ARG A 145 -12.58 24.35 7.92
N THR A 146 -12.04 23.14 7.84
CA THR A 146 -12.70 21.90 8.26
C THR A 146 -12.12 21.43 9.59
N TYR A 147 -12.96 20.97 10.51
CA TYR A 147 -12.53 20.54 11.85
C TYR A 147 -12.72 19.05 12.09
N THR A 148 -13.56 18.42 11.29
CA THR A 148 -14.06 17.06 11.50
C THR A 148 -13.86 16.22 10.25
N LEU A 149 -13.89 14.90 10.43
CA LEU A 149 -13.72 13.97 9.31
C LEU A 149 -14.83 14.14 8.27
N TRP A 150 -16.08 14.33 8.70
CA TRP A 150 -17.21 14.56 7.79
C TRP A 150 -17.15 15.93 7.11
N GLY A 151 -16.67 16.98 7.81
CA GLY A 151 -16.43 18.28 7.20
C GLY A 151 -15.38 18.22 6.10
N GLU A 152 -14.28 17.52 6.35
CA GLU A 152 -13.20 17.34 5.37
C GLU A 152 -13.64 16.47 4.19
N ILE A 153 -14.36 15.36 4.43
CA ILE A 153 -14.96 14.56 3.35
C ILE A 153 -15.87 15.45 2.49
N ALA A 154 -16.78 16.20 3.11
CA ALA A 154 -17.71 17.05 2.38
C ALA A 154 -16.99 18.15 1.60
N TYR A 155 -15.91 18.71 2.14
CA TYR A 155 -15.08 19.67 1.44
C TYR A 155 -14.48 19.07 0.16
N GLN A 156 -13.80 17.93 0.27
CA GLN A 156 -13.18 17.27 -0.89
C GLN A 156 -14.20 16.81 -1.94
N LEU A 157 -15.44 16.53 -1.53
CA LEU A 157 -16.56 16.21 -2.43
C LEU A 157 -17.27 17.45 -3.02
N ASN A 158 -16.83 18.68 -2.71
CA ASN A 158 -17.50 19.94 -3.09
C ASN A 158 -18.96 20.02 -2.57
N ARG A 159 -19.15 19.60 -1.32
CA ARG A 159 -20.43 19.47 -0.61
C ARG A 159 -20.37 20.02 0.82
N TYR A 160 -19.37 20.87 1.12
CA TYR A 160 -19.17 21.40 2.48
C TYR A 160 -20.40 22.12 3.03
N ASP A 161 -21.18 22.81 2.19
CA ASP A 161 -22.40 23.50 2.63
C ASP A 161 -23.41 22.57 3.34
N VAL A 162 -23.50 21.30 2.94
CA VAL A 162 -24.38 20.29 3.54
C VAL A 162 -23.92 19.92 4.95
N MET A 163 -22.60 19.97 5.20
CA MET A 163 -21.98 19.54 6.47
C MET A 163 -21.49 20.69 7.35
N ARG A 164 -21.60 21.95 6.89
CA ARG A 164 -21.02 23.12 7.57
C ARG A 164 -21.43 23.21 9.04
N GLU A 165 -22.72 23.10 9.32
CA GLU A 165 -23.21 23.23 10.70
C GLU A 165 -22.70 22.07 11.57
N ASN A 166 -22.75 20.84 11.06
CA ASN A 166 -22.22 19.66 11.76
C ASN A 166 -20.72 19.74 12.02
N ASP A 167 -19.95 20.27 11.07
CA ASP A 167 -18.50 20.46 11.20
C ASP A 167 -18.15 21.52 12.26
N ILE A 168 -18.85 22.66 12.25
CA ILE A 168 -18.65 23.74 13.22
C ILE A 168 -19.05 23.28 14.64
N GLN A 169 -20.22 22.65 14.77
CA GLN A 169 -20.73 22.16 16.05
C GLN A 169 -20.01 20.90 16.53
N ARG A 170 -19.27 20.20 15.66
CA ARG A 170 -18.61 18.92 15.92
C ARG A 170 -19.58 17.82 16.35
N ILE A 171 -20.79 17.87 15.81
CA ILE A 171 -21.86 16.90 16.05
C ILE A 171 -22.04 16.07 14.79
N ALA A 172 -22.05 14.75 14.93
CA ALA A 172 -22.16 13.83 13.81
C ALA A 172 -23.43 14.11 12.99
N PRO A 173 -23.33 14.16 11.65
CA PRO A 173 -24.49 14.31 10.79
C PRO A 173 -25.38 13.07 10.82
N SER A 174 -26.66 13.27 10.53
CA SER A 174 -27.62 12.17 10.39
C SER A 174 -27.40 11.42 9.08
N THR A 175 -27.80 10.14 9.00
CA THR A 175 -27.71 9.33 7.77
C THR A 175 -28.30 10.02 6.53
N PRO A 176 -29.46 10.71 6.59
CA PRO A 176 -29.96 11.51 5.45
C PRO A 176 -29.03 12.64 5.02
N THR A 177 -28.39 13.32 5.96
CA THR A 177 -27.42 14.41 5.67
C THR A 177 -26.17 13.84 4.99
N ILE A 178 -25.70 12.67 5.43
CA ILE A 178 -24.59 11.96 4.77
C ILE A 178 -25.00 11.53 3.35
N ALA A 179 -26.23 11.06 3.16
CA ALA A 179 -26.75 10.70 1.84
C ALA A 179 -26.83 11.90 0.90
N GLU A 180 -27.22 13.07 1.40
CA GLU A 180 -27.22 14.33 0.64
C GLU A 180 -25.80 14.75 0.25
N MET A 181 -24.82 14.63 1.16
CA MET A 181 -23.42 14.88 0.88
C MET A 181 -22.87 13.93 -0.20
N VAL A 182 -23.19 12.64 -0.16
CA VAL A 182 -22.75 11.67 -1.18
C VAL A 182 -23.43 11.92 -2.53
N GLY A 183 -24.72 12.28 -2.51
CA GLY A 183 -25.50 12.48 -3.71
C GLY A 183 -25.71 11.20 -4.54
N GLN A 184 -25.95 11.37 -5.84
CA GLN A 184 -26.30 10.27 -6.76
C GLN A 184 -25.13 9.81 -7.66
N THR A 185 -24.02 10.53 -7.65
CA THR A 185 -22.84 10.17 -8.44
C THR A 185 -22.05 9.06 -7.76
N PRO A 186 -21.36 8.17 -8.51
CA PRO A 186 -20.40 7.24 -7.94
C PRO A 186 -19.35 7.99 -7.09
N THR A 187 -19.19 7.55 -5.85
CA THR A 187 -18.38 8.23 -4.83
C THR A 187 -17.51 7.22 -4.09
N LEU A 188 -16.21 7.49 -4.07
CA LEU A 188 -15.23 6.76 -3.29
C LEU A 188 -14.83 7.58 -2.06
N ILE A 189 -14.91 6.98 -0.88
CA ILE A 189 -14.38 7.58 0.35
C ILE A 189 -13.23 6.70 0.85
N ILE A 190 -12.05 7.29 1.01
CA ILE A 190 -10.85 6.65 1.55
C ILE A 190 -10.52 7.30 2.90
N ILE A 191 -10.39 6.48 3.94
CA ILE A 191 -9.99 6.95 5.27
C ILE A 191 -8.82 6.11 5.78
N ASP A 192 -7.62 6.68 5.73
CA ASP A 192 -6.41 6.06 6.24
C ASP A 192 -6.20 6.41 7.73
N GLU A 193 -5.68 5.46 8.51
CA GLU A 193 -5.30 5.62 9.91
C GLU A 193 -6.42 6.21 10.80
N ILE A 194 -7.65 5.67 10.73
CA ILE A 194 -8.78 6.14 11.55
C ILE A 194 -8.43 6.16 13.04
N ALA A 195 -7.68 5.15 13.51
CA ALA A 195 -7.25 5.04 14.90
C ALA A 195 -6.43 6.25 15.36
N ASN A 196 -5.56 6.79 14.51
CA ASN A 196 -4.74 7.96 14.83
C ASN A 196 -5.60 9.21 15.05
N TYR A 197 -6.68 9.37 14.28
CA TYR A 197 -7.62 10.48 14.50
C TYR A 197 -8.38 10.33 15.82
N LEU A 198 -8.83 9.11 16.15
CA LEU A 198 -9.49 8.83 17.42
C LEU A 198 -8.60 9.12 18.63
N VAL A 199 -7.32 8.75 18.58
CA VAL A 199 -6.35 9.07 19.63
C VAL A 199 -6.27 10.59 19.88
N ARG A 200 -6.30 11.40 18.81
CA ARG A 200 -6.25 12.86 18.91
C ARG A 200 -7.52 13.46 19.53
N LEU A 201 -8.65 12.77 19.52
CA LEU A 201 -9.90 13.21 20.13
C LEU A 201 -9.98 12.89 21.63
N VAL A 202 -9.24 11.90 22.13
CA VAL A 202 -9.28 11.48 23.55
C VAL A 202 -9.09 12.64 24.53
N PRO A 203 -8.10 13.55 24.37
CA PRO A 203 -7.91 14.67 25.29
C PRO A 203 -9.06 15.69 25.30
N ARG A 204 -9.95 15.65 24.29
CA ARG A 204 -11.11 16.55 24.16
C ARG A 204 -12.37 16.01 24.85
N GLY A 205 -12.29 14.81 25.42
CA GLY A 205 -13.38 14.11 26.09
C GLY A 205 -14.05 13.06 25.21
N SER A 206 -14.73 12.11 25.85
CA SER A 206 -15.34 10.96 25.16
C SER A 206 -16.39 11.36 24.12
N SER A 207 -17.08 12.49 24.32
CA SER A 207 -18.17 12.92 23.46
C SER A 207 -17.76 13.11 21.99
N GLU A 208 -16.62 13.75 21.69
CA GLU A 208 -16.20 13.94 20.28
C GLU A 208 -15.77 12.60 19.62
N ALA A 209 -15.14 11.70 20.39
CA ALA A 209 -14.82 10.35 19.92
C ALA A 209 -16.08 9.50 19.67
N ASP A 210 -17.10 9.66 20.52
CA ASP A 210 -18.42 9.04 20.35
C ASP A 210 -19.15 9.59 19.12
N GLN A 211 -19.04 10.90 18.85
CA GLN A 211 -19.59 11.51 17.62
C GLN A 211 -18.91 10.95 16.36
N LEU A 212 -17.58 10.85 16.34
CA LEU A 212 -16.89 10.23 15.21
C LEU A 212 -17.32 8.78 15.01
N THR A 213 -17.43 8.03 16.09
CA THR A 213 -17.89 6.64 16.07
C THR A 213 -19.31 6.56 15.49
N ALA A 214 -20.23 7.44 15.91
CA ALA A 214 -21.58 7.53 15.36
C ALA A 214 -21.57 7.84 13.86
N PHE A 215 -20.77 8.82 13.43
CA PHE A 215 -20.60 9.16 12.01
C PHE A 215 -20.12 7.96 11.17
N LEU A 216 -19.07 7.26 11.62
CA LEU A 216 -18.52 6.11 10.88
C LEU A 216 -19.55 4.99 10.74
N PHE A 217 -20.37 4.75 11.77
CA PHE A 217 -21.45 3.76 11.67
C PHE A 217 -22.56 4.21 10.72
N SER A 218 -23.01 5.46 10.76
CA SER A 218 -23.99 5.98 9.81
C SER A 218 -23.47 5.96 8.37
N LEU A 219 -22.17 6.19 8.17
CA LEU A 219 -21.53 6.09 6.86
C LEU A 219 -21.47 4.64 6.35
N LEU A 220 -21.12 3.68 7.21
CA LEU A 220 -21.12 2.25 6.88
C LEU A 220 -22.53 1.75 6.54
N GLU A 221 -23.53 2.13 7.33
CA GLU A 221 -24.94 1.81 7.10
C GLU A 221 -25.44 2.39 5.77
N LEU A 222 -25.12 3.67 5.51
CA LEU A 222 -25.44 4.29 4.24
C LEU A 222 -24.79 3.53 3.07
N GLY A 223 -23.49 3.23 3.16
CA GLY A 223 -22.76 2.47 2.13
C GLY A 223 -23.39 1.11 1.86
N ALA A 224 -23.90 0.42 2.89
CA ALA A 224 -24.62 -0.84 2.72
C ALA A 224 -25.96 -0.66 1.99
N SER A 225 -26.62 0.50 2.15
CA SER A 225 -27.93 0.79 1.55
C SER A 225 -27.90 1.32 0.11
N ILE A 226 -26.78 1.91 -0.34
CA ILE A 226 -26.65 2.52 -1.68
C ILE A 226 -25.50 1.92 -2.49
N SER A 227 -25.68 1.73 -3.80
CA SER A 227 -24.70 1.12 -4.68
C SER A 227 -23.64 2.09 -5.23
N ASN A 228 -23.89 3.40 -5.18
CA ASN A 228 -22.99 4.42 -5.71
C ASN A 228 -21.93 4.90 -4.69
N LEU A 229 -21.81 4.25 -3.53
CA LEU A 229 -20.79 4.54 -2.52
C LEU A 229 -19.90 3.31 -2.28
N SER A 230 -18.58 3.53 -2.30
CA SER A 230 -17.58 2.56 -1.84
C SER A 230 -16.73 3.23 -0.76
N LEU A 231 -16.62 2.56 0.40
CA LEU A 231 -15.82 3.02 1.53
C LEU A 231 -14.59 2.13 1.68
N VAL A 232 -13.40 2.71 1.68
CA VAL A 232 -12.15 1.99 1.94
C VAL A 232 -11.46 2.61 3.14
N TYR A 233 -11.11 1.81 4.14
CA TYR A 233 -10.55 2.35 5.37
C TYR A 233 -9.51 1.45 6.03
N THR A 234 -8.67 2.06 6.89
CA THR A 234 -7.62 1.35 7.64
C THR A 234 -7.72 1.64 9.14
N LEU A 235 -7.50 0.60 9.96
CA LEU A 235 -7.53 0.65 11.43
C LEU A 235 -6.12 0.45 12.03
N SER A 236 -5.09 1.03 11.41
CA SER A 236 -3.73 0.94 11.92
C SER A 236 -3.44 2.09 12.88
N ALA A 237 -2.93 1.76 14.08
CA ALA A 237 -2.28 2.69 14.99
C ALA A 237 -0.76 2.45 14.98
N SER A 238 0.04 3.49 15.21
CA SER A 238 1.48 3.34 15.47
C SER A 238 1.70 2.41 16.67
N HIS A 239 2.52 1.38 16.50
CA HIS A 239 2.70 0.24 17.42
C HIS A 239 2.97 0.58 18.91
N ASP A 240 3.49 1.76 19.22
CA ASP A 240 3.98 2.04 20.58
C ASP A 240 3.01 2.83 21.49
N ALA A 241 1.98 3.49 20.95
CA ALA A 241 1.27 4.51 21.72
C ALA A 241 -0.10 4.09 22.27
N LEU A 242 -0.82 3.11 21.71
CA LEU A 242 -2.21 2.88 22.12
C LEU A 242 -2.83 1.55 21.65
N SER A 243 -2.25 0.40 22.01
CA SER A 243 -2.85 -0.91 21.72
C SER A 243 -4.27 -1.02 22.29
N ASP A 244 -4.47 -0.60 23.54
CA ASP A 244 -5.74 -0.79 24.26
C ASP A 244 -6.91 -0.01 23.65
N LEU A 245 -6.70 1.26 23.24
CA LEU A 245 -7.76 2.03 22.56
C LEU A 245 -8.05 1.47 21.17
N THR A 246 -7.00 1.02 20.47
CA THR A 246 -7.16 0.43 19.14
C THR A 246 -7.92 -0.89 19.23
N ASP A 247 -7.66 -1.70 20.26
CA ASP A 247 -8.38 -2.94 20.54
C ASP A 247 -9.82 -2.70 21.01
N GLU A 248 -10.07 -1.68 21.83
CA GLU A 248 -11.43 -1.29 22.23
C GLU A 248 -12.24 -0.79 21.01
N LEU A 249 -11.66 0.08 20.20
CA LEU A 249 -12.29 0.58 18.98
C LEU A 249 -12.52 -0.53 17.97
N ARG A 250 -11.53 -1.39 17.75
CA ARG A 250 -11.66 -2.57 16.90
C ARG A 250 -12.78 -3.47 17.40
N SER A 251 -12.84 -3.74 18.71
CA SER A 251 -13.91 -4.52 19.34
C SER A 251 -15.29 -3.87 19.18
N ARG A 252 -15.40 -2.55 19.37
CA ARG A 252 -16.66 -1.80 19.15
C ARG A 252 -17.09 -1.83 17.68
N PHE A 253 -16.15 -1.67 16.74
CA PHE A 253 -16.40 -1.80 15.31
C PHE A 253 -16.85 -3.21 14.96
N GLU A 254 -16.14 -4.25 15.43
CA GLU A 254 -16.45 -5.67 15.19
C GLU A 254 -17.76 -6.10 15.86
N GLN A 255 -18.10 -5.56 17.04
CA GLN A 255 -19.37 -5.82 17.71
C GLN A 255 -20.54 -5.22 16.94
N LYS A 256 -20.47 -3.92 16.60
CA LYS A 256 -21.53 -3.27 15.85
C LYS A 256 -21.63 -3.79 14.41
N GLN A 257 -20.51 -4.24 13.85
CA GLN A 257 -20.48 -4.98 12.59
C GLN A 257 -21.26 -6.28 12.71
N ARG A 258 -21.07 -7.09 13.77
CA ARG A 258 -21.87 -8.30 14.03
C ARG A 258 -23.36 -7.99 14.11
N ASP A 259 -23.72 -6.87 14.73
CA ASP A 259 -25.10 -6.43 14.82
C ASP A 259 -25.68 -6.07 13.42
N LEU A 260 -24.89 -5.40 12.57
CA LEU A 260 -25.25 -5.07 11.19
C LEU A 260 -25.25 -6.29 10.23
N THR A 261 -24.36 -7.28 10.45
CA THR A 261 -24.23 -8.48 9.61
C THR A 261 -25.38 -9.46 9.80
N SER A 262 -26.14 -9.34 10.90
CA SER A 262 -27.34 -10.16 11.13
C SER A 262 -28.42 -10.00 10.03
N VAL A 263 -28.29 -9.00 9.15
CA VAL A 263 -29.25 -8.69 8.08
C VAL A 263 -28.69 -8.89 6.65
N SER A 264 -27.38 -9.01 6.41
CA SER A 264 -26.87 -9.33 5.06
C SER A 264 -25.37 -9.67 5.01
N ALA A 265 -25.01 -10.73 4.29
CA ALA A 265 -23.64 -11.20 4.09
C ALA A 265 -22.77 -10.32 3.12
N ARG A 266 -23.15 -9.07 2.85
CA ARG A 266 -22.58 -8.23 1.76
C ARG A 266 -21.91 -6.92 2.19
N GLN A 267 -21.56 -6.75 3.47
CA GLN A 267 -21.33 -5.42 4.04
C GLN A 267 -19.85 -5.01 4.14
N GLU A 268 -18.94 -5.94 4.47
CA GLU A 268 -17.53 -5.61 4.64
C GLU A 268 -16.62 -6.74 4.14
N ARG A 269 -15.58 -6.39 3.37
CA ARG A 269 -14.51 -7.30 2.98
C ARG A 269 -13.20 -6.91 3.68
N ILE A 270 -12.56 -7.88 4.33
CA ILE A 270 -11.21 -7.73 4.86
C ILE A 270 -10.23 -8.16 3.77
N LEU A 271 -9.31 -7.28 3.39
CA LEU A 271 -8.25 -7.57 2.43
C LEU A 271 -6.88 -7.42 3.09
N THR A 272 -6.07 -8.46 2.98
CA THR A 272 -4.67 -8.44 3.37
C THR A 272 -3.85 -7.80 2.24
N ALA A 273 -3.02 -6.80 2.58
CA ALA A 273 -2.40 -5.94 1.57
C ALA A 273 -1.36 -6.64 0.65
N THR A 274 -0.61 -7.61 1.18
CA THR A 274 0.50 -8.27 0.47
C THR A 274 0.65 -9.71 0.96
N LEU A 275 0.87 -10.66 0.04
CA LEU A 275 1.28 -12.03 0.36
C LEU A 275 2.82 -12.14 0.31
N ASP A 276 3.40 -13.08 1.07
CA ASP A 276 4.86 -13.26 1.16
C ASP A 276 5.51 -13.54 -0.21
N ASP A 277 4.80 -14.22 -1.11
CA ASP A 277 5.27 -14.56 -2.47
C ASP A 277 5.33 -13.34 -3.42
N GLU A 278 4.78 -12.19 -3.03
CA GLU A 278 4.71 -10.98 -3.87
C GLU A 278 5.80 -9.95 -3.53
N VAL A 279 6.50 -10.18 -2.41
CA VAL A 279 7.51 -9.26 -1.88
C VAL A 279 8.62 -9.01 -2.89
N ALA A 280 9.09 -10.06 -3.58
CA ALA A 280 10.12 -9.92 -4.59
C ALA A 280 9.70 -9.04 -5.78
N GLY A 281 8.46 -9.22 -6.24
CA GLY A 281 7.88 -8.41 -7.31
C GLY A 281 7.78 -6.93 -6.93
N ILE A 282 7.38 -6.65 -5.69
CA ILE A 282 7.34 -5.29 -5.13
C ILE A 282 8.75 -4.70 -5.11
N VAL A 283 9.72 -5.40 -4.52
CA VAL A 283 11.12 -4.95 -4.43
C VAL A 283 11.69 -4.68 -5.82
N ALA A 284 11.47 -5.58 -6.78
CA ALA A 284 11.91 -5.40 -8.17
C ALA A 284 11.30 -4.14 -8.80
N SER A 285 9.98 -3.95 -8.69
CA SER A 285 9.29 -2.75 -9.24
C SER A 285 9.78 -1.43 -8.66
N ARG A 286 10.30 -1.46 -7.42
CA ARG A 286 10.84 -0.26 -6.74
C ARG A 286 12.27 0.07 -7.14
N LEU A 287 13.05 -0.92 -7.56
CA LEU A 287 14.48 -0.78 -7.83
C LEU A 287 14.81 -0.77 -9.33
N PHE A 288 13.97 -1.37 -10.17
CA PHE A 288 14.15 -1.48 -11.61
C PHE A 288 13.03 -0.80 -12.37
N SER A 289 13.37 -0.10 -13.45
CA SER A 289 12.40 0.40 -14.44
C SER A 289 12.04 -0.66 -15.47
N LEU A 290 12.90 -1.66 -15.67
CA LEU A 290 12.65 -2.79 -16.56
C LEU A 290 13.26 -4.06 -15.96
N VAL A 291 12.52 -5.16 -16.02
CA VAL A 291 13.00 -6.51 -15.73
C VAL A 291 12.41 -7.44 -16.81
N ASP A 292 13.26 -8.02 -17.64
CA ASP A 292 12.84 -8.99 -18.65
C ASP A 292 12.49 -10.34 -17.98
N ARG A 293 11.20 -10.58 -17.81
CA ARG A 293 10.65 -11.81 -17.22
C ARG A 293 10.83 -13.02 -18.13
N ILE A 294 10.91 -12.83 -19.45
CA ILE A 294 11.08 -13.93 -20.41
C ILE A 294 12.51 -14.45 -20.31
N ALA A 295 13.49 -13.54 -20.39
CA ALA A 295 14.89 -13.90 -20.16
C ALA A 295 15.11 -14.44 -18.73
N GLY A 296 14.41 -13.88 -17.74
CA GLY A 296 14.41 -14.38 -16.37
C GLY A 296 13.97 -15.84 -16.26
N ALA A 297 12.93 -16.26 -16.99
CA ALA A 297 12.45 -17.64 -16.99
C ALA A 297 13.48 -18.65 -17.54
N GLU A 298 14.28 -18.24 -18.53
CA GLU A 298 15.40 -19.06 -19.02
C GLU A 298 16.48 -19.24 -17.94
N VAL A 299 16.84 -18.15 -17.26
CA VAL A 299 17.82 -18.17 -16.17
C VAL A 299 17.35 -19.06 -15.03
N THR A 300 16.12 -18.88 -14.57
CA THR A 300 15.58 -19.63 -13.42
C THR A 300 15.39 -21.12 -13.74
N THR A 301 15.05 -21.45 -14.99
CA THR A 301 15.04 -22.85 -15.47
C THR A 301 16.43 -23.47 -15.37
N ALA A 302 17.47 -22.77 -15.84
CA ALA A 302 18.84 -23.27 -15.77
C ALA A 302 19.34 -23.44 -14.33
N PHE A 303 18.98 -22.53 -13.42
CA PHE A 303 19.27 -22.66 -11.98
C PHE A 303 18.55 -23.85 -11.35
N ALA A 304 17.26 -24.05 -11.64
CA ALA A 304 16.51 -25.20 -11.14
C ALA A 304 17.13 -26.54 -11.61
N GLU A 305 17.58 -26.60 -12.87
CA GLU A 305 18.31 -27.76 -13.40
C GLU A 305 19.69 -27.95 -12.76
N LEU A 306 20.41 -26.86 -12.48
CA LEU A 306 21.68 -26.90 -11.76
C LEU A 306 21.50 -27.50 -10.35
N TYR A 307 20.51 -27.02 -9.60
CA TYR A 307 20.22 -27.52 -8.26
C TYR A 307 19.79 -28.98 -8.25
N ARG A 308 18.93 -29.38 -9.21
CA ARG A 308 18.54 -30.78 -9.38
C ARG A 308 19.76 -31.68 -9.66
N ARG A 309 20.64 -31.28 -10.57
CA ARG A 309 21.88 -32.03 -10.86
C ARG A 309 22.81 -32.11 -9.64
N GLY A 310 22.92 -31.04 -8.85
CA GLY A 310 23.70 -31.04 -7.62
C GLY A 310 23.15 -32.04 -6.59
N LEU A 311 21.83 -32.05 -6.39
CA LEU A 311 21.15 -33.01 -5.50
C LEU A 311 21.34 -34.46 -5.99
N ASP A 312 21.14 -34.72 -7.28
CA ASP A 312 21.35 -36.04 -7.88
C ASP A 312 22.83 -36.49 -7.77
N GLY A 313 23.76 -35.52 -7.80
CA GLY A 313 25.20 -35.72 -7.64
C GLY A 313 25.69 -35.84 -6.19
N GLY A 314 24.79 -35.69 -5.20
CA GLY A 314 25.13 -35.80 -3.77
C GLY A 314 25.72 -34.55 -3.13
N GLU A 315 25.62 -33.38 -3.77
CA GLU A 315 26.00 -32.10 -3.17
C GLU A 315 25.15 -31.80 -1.93
N PRO A 316 25.70 -31.14 -0.89
CA PRO A 316 25.01 -30.85 0.36
C PRO A 316 24.03 -29.67 0.22
N LEU A 317 23.10 -29.76 -0.73
CA LEU A 317 22.07 -28.76 -0.98
C LEU A 317 20.79 -29.06 -0.16
N PRO A 318 20.02 -28.03 0.24
CA PRO A 318 18.76 -28.24 0.94
C PRO A 318 17.75 -29.02 0.06
N SER A 319 17.07 -30.01 0.61
CA SER A 319 16.15 -30.87 -0.18
C SER A 319 15.03 -30.12 -0.91
N PHE A 320 14.62 -28.95 -0.40
CA PHE A 320 13.56 -28.15 -1.01
C PHE A 320 13.94 -27.55 -2.37
N VAL A 321 15.23 -27.39 -2.69
CA VAL A 321 15.66 -26.74 -3.94
C VAL A 321 15.43 -27.59 -5.19
N GLY A 322 15.20 -28.90 -5.01
CA GLY A 322 14.94 -29.84 -6.10
C GLY A 322 13.48 -29.96 -6.52
N GLY A 323 12.55 -29.35 -5.77
CA GLY A 323 11.11 -29.42 -6.04
C GLY A 323 10.67 -28.49 -7.17
N SER A 324 9.56 -28.82 -7.84
CA SER A 324 8.91 -27.95 -8.83
C SER A 324 8.53 -26.58 -8.25
N ASP A 325 8.18 -26.55 -6.96
CA ASP A 325 7.75 -25.33 -6.27
C ASP A 325 8.89 -24.32 -6.15
N TYR A 326 10.14 -24.79 -6.00
CA TYR A 326 11.29 -23.89 -5.88
C TYR A 326 11.61 -23.16 -7.18
N ARG A 327 11.33 -23.78 -8.34
CA ARG A 327 11.44 -23.09 -9.63
C ARG A 327 10.49 -21.88 -9.69
N HIS A 328 9.25 -22.03 -9.22
CA HIS A 328 8.30 -20.92 -9.16
C HIS A 328 8.77 -19.81 -8.22
N VAL A 329 9.40 -20.17 -7.10
CA VAL A 329 10.03 -19.21 -6.18
C VAL A 329 11.18 -18.46 -6.85
N LEU A 330 12.01 -19.13 -7.66
CA LEU A 330 13.07 -18.47 -8.43
C LEU A 330 12.50 -17.52 -9.49
N GLU A 331 11.47 -17.95 -10.22
CA GLU A 331 10.79 -17.15 -11.25
C GLU A 331 10.14 -15.89 -10.65
N SER A 332 9.46 -16.01 -9.50
CA SER A 332 8.87 -14.87 -8.81
C SER A 332 9.91 -13.93 -8.21
N ALA A 333 11.07 -14.47 -7.81
CA ALA A 333 12.15 -13.71 -7.18
C ALA A 333 13.03 -12.91 -8.17
N TYR A 334 13.04 -13.26 -9.45
CA TYR A 334 13.88 -12.62 -10.46
C TYR A 334 13.77 -11.07 -10.44
N PRO A 335 14.88 -10.30 -10.51
CA PRO A 335 16.27 -10.72 -10.76
C PRO A 335 17.05 -11.10 -9.49
N PHE A 336 16.39 -11.28 -8.35
CA PHE A 336 17.02 -11.66 -7.10
C PHE A 336 17.04 -13.18 -6.92
N HIS A 337 18.07 -13.68 -6.24
CA HIS A 337 18.01 -15.01 -5.67
C HIS A 337 17.09 -15.00 -4.42
N PRO A 338 16.22 -16.00 -4.19
CA PRO A 338 15.29 -16.00 -3.06
C PRO A 338 15.96 -15.76 -1.70
N ASP A 339 17.18 -16.29 -1.51
CA ASP A 339 17.92 -16.16 -0.25
C ASP A 339 18.31 -14.71 0.09
N ILE A 340 18.61 -13.84 -0.89
CA ILE A 340 18.95 -12.45 -0.56
C ILE A 340 17.74 -11.73 0.04
N LEU A 341 16.55 -11.97 -0.52
CA LEU A 341 15.32 -11.38 -0.01
C LEU A 341 14.97 -11.99 1.36
N ASN A 342 15.09 -13.31 1.50
CA ASN A 342 14.82 -13.98 2.76
C ASN A 342 15.72 -13.47 3.89
N VAL A 343 17.02 -13.32 3.65
CA VAL A 343 17.95 -12.79 4.67
C VAL A 343 17.66 -11.32 4.96
N LEU A 344 17.52 -10.48 3.94
CA LEU A 344 17.33 -9.04 4.16
C LEU A 344 16.00 -8.71 4.82
N ILE A 345 14.93 -9.42 4.45
CA ILE A 345 13.57 -9.12 4.91
C ILE A 345 13.25 -9.86 6.20
N ASN A 346 13.57 -11.16 6.28
CA ASN A 346 13.19 -12.00 7.42
C ASN A 346 14.26 -12.06 8.52
N LYS A 347 15.51 -11.67 8.27
CA LYS A 347 16.58 -11.66 9.29
C LYS A 347 17.10 -10.26 9.60
N VAL A 348 17.46 -9.47 8.60
CA VAL A 348 17.94 -8.09 8.83
C VAL A 348 16.78 -7.18 9.20
N GLY A 349 15.62 -7.35 8.55
CA GLY A 349 14.38 -6.65 8.88
C GLY A 349 13.80 -6.96 10.27
N THR A 350 14.33 -7.92 11.03
CA THR A 350 13.91 -8.15 12.43
C THR A 350 14.69 -7.35 13.46
N LEU A 351 15.73 -6.61 13.05
CA LEU A 351 16.52 -5.77 13.96
C LEU A 351 15.71 -4.53 14.36
N ALA A 352 15.63 -4.24 15.68
CA ALA A 352 14.76 -3.21 16.24
C ALA A 352 14.99 -1.79 15.66
N ASN A 353 16.24 -1.45 15.34
CA ASN A 353 16.62 -0.14 14.81
C ASN A 353 16.74 -0.11 13.27
N PHE A 354 16.42 -1.23 12.61
CA PHE A 354 16.35 -1.31 11.16
C PHE A 354 14.89 -1.10 10.76
N GLN A 355 14.59 0.00 10.06
CA GLN A 355 13.24 0.24 9.54
C GLN A 355 12.89 -0.89 8.56
N ARG A 356 12.22 -1.94 9.07
CA ARG A 356 12.23 -3.35 8.61
C ARG A 356 12.27 -3.53 7.09
N THR A 357 11.43 -2.81 6.35
CA THR A 357 11.32 -2.88 4.88
C THR A 357 12.14 -1.81 4.14
N ARG A 358 12.31 -0.63 4.74
CA ARG A 358 12.96 0.54 4.09
C ARG A 358 14.48 0.44 4.09
N GLY A 359 15.08 0.03 5.20
CA GLY A 359 16.53 -0.22 5.27
C GLY A 359 16.96 -1.32 4.31
N ALA A 360 16.15 -2.38 4.18
CA ALA A 360 16.44 -3.50 3.27
C ALA A 360 16.42 -3.04 1.80
N LEU A 361 15.43 -2.22 1.42
CA LEU A 361 15.34 -1.63 0.09
C LEU A 361 16.51 -0.69 -0.22
N ARG A 362 16.90 0.15 0.75
CA ARG A 362 18.04 1.06 0.58
C ARG A 362 19.35 0.30 0.40
N LEU A 363 19.59 -0.72 1.22
CA LEU A 363 20.75 -1.59 1.07
C LEU A 363 20.76 -2.27 -0.30
N LEU A 364 19.62 -2.81 -0.76
CA LEU A 364 19.52 -3.39 -2.10
C LEU A 364 19.80 -2.36 -3.21
N ALA A 365 19.35 -1.11 -3.04
CA ALA A 365 19.66 -0.05 -3.99
C ALA A 365 21.18 0.22 -4.09
N LEU A 366 21.88 0.24 -2.96
CA LEU A 366 23.36 0.37 -2.93
C LEU A 366 24.05 -0.82 -3.59
N VAL A 367 23.60 -2.05 -3.31
CA VAL A 367 24.14 -3.27 -3.93
C VAL A 367 23.92 -3.26 -5.44
N ILE A 368 22.73 -2.89 -5.91
CA ILE A 368 22.43 -2.78 -7.35
C ILE A 368 23.31 -1.71 -8.00
N ARG A 369 23.52 -0.57 -7.33
CA ARG A 369 24.40 0.49 -7.83
C ARG A 369 25.84 -0.02 -7.97
N ASP A 370 26.38 -0.69 -6.94
CA ASP A 370 27.72 -1.28 -6.96
C ASP A 370 27.86 -2.32 -8.10
N LEU A 371 26.87 -3.20 -8.27
CA LEU A 371 26.82 -4.17 -9.35
C LEU A 371 26.82 -3.51 -10.74
N TRP A 372 26.04 -2.44 -10.94
CA TRP A 372 25.99 -1.76 -12.24
C TRP A 372 27.24 -0.95 -12.57
N LEU A 373 28.01 -0.55 -11.56
CA LEU A 373 29.31 0.11 -11.73
C LEU A 373 30.41 -0.91 -12.07
N ASN A 374 30.42 -2.06 -11.39
CA ASN A 374 31.51 -3.05 -11.49
C ASN A 374 31.27 -4.12 -12.56
N ARG A 375 30.01 -4.44 -12.85
CA ARG A 375 29.55 -5.46 -13.80
C ARG A 375 30.36 -6.78 -13.76
N PRO A 376 30.34 -7.53 -12.64
CA PRO A 376 31.03 -8.82 -12.58
C PRO A 376 30.52 -9.80 -13.64
N ASP A 377 31.42 -10.58 -14.22
CA ASP A 377 31.08 -11.58 -15.23
C ASP A 377 30.10 -12.62 -14.68
N GLU A 378 29.30 -13.22 -15.56
CA GLU A 378 28.38 -14.32 -15.24
C GLU A 378 27.34 -14.01 -14.14
N THR A 379 26.99 -12.74 -13.96
CA THR A 379 25.95 -12.32 -12.99
C THR A 379 24.54 -12.52 -13.56
N TYR A 380 23.93 -13.69 -13.30
CA TYR A 380 22.58 -14.03 -13.79
C TYR A 380 21.45 -13.75 -12.78
N LEU A 381 21.77 -13.71 -11.49
CA LEU A 381 20.87 -13.37 -10.39
C LEU A 381 21.62 -12.54 -9.34
N ILE A 382 20.91 -11.69 -8.61
CA ILE A 382 21.47 -10.97 -7.47
C ILE A 382 21.44 -11.89 -6.24
N HIS A 383 22.57 -12.51 -5.95
CA HIS A 383 22.83 -13.32 -4.75
C HIS A 383 23.37 -12.52 -3.56
N LEU A 384 23.34 -13.15 -2.37
CA LEU A 384 23.94 -12.64 -1.13
C LEU A 384 25.43 -12.28 -1.23
N HIS A 385 26.21 -13.05 -1.99
CA HIS A 385 27.65 -12.80 -2.14
C HIS A 385 27.97 -11.51 -2.92
N HIS A 386 26.98 -10.92 -3.60
CA HIS A 386 27.15 -9.61 -4.26
C HIS A 386 27.06 -8.43 -3.29
N ILE A 387 26.73 -8.66 -2.02
CA ILE A 387 26.78 -7.62 -1.00
C ILE A 387 28.27 -7.33 -0.71
N ASN A 388 28.81 -6.33 -1.40
CA ASN A 388 30.21 -5.93 -1.30
C ASN A 388 30.48 -5.18 0.02
N LEU A 389 30.87 -5.90 1.07
CA LEU A 389 31.24 -5.31 2.37
C LEU A 389 32.55 -4.51 2.34
N GLY A 390 33.30 -4.55 1.24
CA GLY A 390 34.45 -3.66 1.01
C GLY A 390 34.03 -2.26 0.58
N ASN A 391 32.76 -2.05 0.24
CA ASN A 391 32.20 -0.73 -0.02
C ASN A 391 31.73 -0.11 1.30
N ASP A 392 32.34 1.01 1.68
CA ASP A 392 32.07 1.69 2.96
C ASP A 392 30.60 2.09 3.13
N GLU A 393 29.90 2.48 2.06
CA GLU A 393 28.47 2.84 2.13
C GLU A 393 27.60 1.61 2.44
N ILE A 394 27.87 0.48 1.79
CA ILE A 394 27.15 -0.79 2.01
C ILE A 394 27.42 -1.31 3.42
N ALA A 395 28.68 -1.28 3.86
CA ALA A 395 29.08 -1.69 5.19
C ALA A 395 28.45 -0.79 6.27
N ALA A 396 28.44 0.53 6.06
CA ALA A 396 27.81 1.48 6.97
C ALA A 396 26.30 1.26 7.06
N GLU A 397 25.59 1.05 5.94
CA GLU A 397 24.14 0.80 5.95
C GLU A 397 23.79 -0.46 6.78
N LEU A 398 24.57 -1.53 6.64
CA LEU A 398 24.39 -2.76 7.41
C LEU A 398 24.75 -2.62 8.90
N THR A 399 25.75 -1.80 9.23
CA THR A 399 26.35 -1.79 10.58
C THR A 399 25.92 -0.60 11.45
N SER A 400 25.54 0.52 10.85
CA SER A 400 25.13 1.76 11.54
C SER A 400 23.91 1.58 12.45
N ARG A 401 23.11 0.53 12.24
CA ARG A 401 21.89 0.24 12.99
C ARG A 401 22.05 -0.89 14.01
N LEU A 402 23.27 -1.38 14.23
CA LEU A 402 23.56 -2.52 15.12
C LEU A 402 23.90 -2.11 16.56
N ASP A 403 23.63 -0.88 16.99
CA ASP A 403 23.97 -0.36 18.33
C ASP A 403 25.34 -0.84 18.81
N ARG A 404 26.37 -0.62 17.99
CA ARG A 404 27.73 -1.03 18.35
C ARG A 404 28.12 -0.31 19.65
N PRO A 405 28.47 -1.03 20.73
CA PRO A 405 29.11 -0.38 21.86
C PRO A 405 30.41 0.24 21.36
N ASN A 406 30.63 1.51 21.72
CA ASN A 406 31.87 2.25 21.43
C ASN A 406 33.10 1.49 21.92
#